data_AF-A0A7S2MRB3-F1
#
_entry.id   AF-A0A7S2MRB3-F1
#
_cell.length_a   1.000
_cell.length_b   1.000
_cell.length_c   1.000
_cell.angle_alpha   90.00
_cell.angle_beta   90.00
_cell.angle_gamma   90.00
#
_symmetry.space_group_name_H-M   'P 1'
#
loop_
_entity.id
_entity.type
_entity.pdbx_description
1 polymer ?
#
loop_
_entity_poly.entity_id
_entity_poly.type
_entity_poly.pdbx_seq_one_letter_code
_entity_poly.pdbx_strand_id
1 'polypeptide(L)'
;MHVETGVPPEELAKLNAKGLLRRIPRDEQQQGMLTSIGSVTHSKGECWPCLFWFRGTCSKSIRCGHCHFVHAGSKHKRIRPSKSLRAKLRGDQSTPPVQDVQYDHNDFDAEVPDDDDGLSPMSRRTPQAKAMVLSTDPLTMAPGRSTAQVNCVATRMSL
;
A
#
# COMPACT_ATOMS: atom_id res chain seq x y z
N MET A 1 25.04 -4.39 3.00
CA MET A 1 24.10 -3.26 2.76
C MET A 1 24.93 -2.03 2.47
N HIS A 2 24.61 -1.25 1.45
CA HIS A 2 25.34 -0.01 1.16
C HIS A 2 24.98 1.07 2.19
N VAL A 3 25.97 1.65 2.85
CA VAL A 3 25.79 2.53 4.03
C VAL A 3 24.94 3.76 3.70
N GLU A 4 25.09 4.32 2.51
CA GLU A 4 24.37 5.54 2.10
C GLU A 4 22.94 5.29 1.60
N THR A 5 22.57 4.05 1.28
CA THR A 5 21.31 3.78 0.56
C THR A 5 20.46 2.70 1.22
N GLY A 6 21.03 1.90 2.11
CA GLY A 6 20.35 0.78 2.76
C GLY A 6 19.93 -0.33 1.79
N VAL A 7 20.51 -0.36 0.58
CA VAL A 7 20.17 -1.30 -0.50
C VAL A 7 21.33 -2.29 -0.68
N PRO A 8 21.09 -3.57 -1.03
CA PRO A 8 22.16 -4.51 -1.34
C PRO A 8 22.97 -4.07 -2.58
N PRO A 9 24.29 -4.34 -2.62
CA PRO A 9 25.17 -3.84 -3.68
C PRO A 9 24.79 -4.37 -5.07
N GLU A 10 24.31 -5.61 -5.17
CA GLU A 10 23.83 -6.20 -6.43
C GLU A 10 22.66 -5.41 -7.02
N GLU A 11 21.76 -4.95 -6.17
CA GLU A 11 20.62 -4.16 -6.58
C GLU A 11 21.03 -2.77 -7.07
N LEU A 12 22.03 -2.18 -6.42
CA LEU A 12 22.61 -0.91 -6.85
C LEU A 12 23.25 -1.05 -8.24
N ALA A 13 23.96 -2.16 -8.51
CA ALA A 13 24.52 -2.45 -9.83
C ALA A 13 23.42 -2.56 -10.91
N LYS A 14 22.29 -3.22 -10.61
CA LYS A 14 21.14 -3.30 -11.53
C LYS A 14 20.54 -1.93 -11.82
N LEU A 15 20.43 -1.06 -10.81
CA LEU A 15 19.93 0.31 -11.00
C LEU A 15 20.92 1.18 -11.78
N ASN A 16 22.22 0.97 -11.59
CA ASN A 16 23.27 1.64 -12.35
C ASN A 16 23.25 1.23 -13.82
N ALA A 17 23.13 -0.07 -14.12
CA ALA A 17 23.04 -0.60 -15.48
C ALA A 17 21.83 -0.03 -16.24
N LYS A 18 20.72 0.25 -15.54
CA LYS A 18 19.55 0.92 -16.10
C LYS A 18 19.70 2.44 -16.25
N GLY A 19 20.83 3.01 -15.82
CA GLY A 19 21.09 4.45 -15.84
C GLY A 19 20.21 5.26 -14.88
N LEU A 20 19.48 4.61 -13.96
CA LEU A 20 18.53 5.28 -13.08
C LEU A 20 19.25 6.09 -11.99
N LEU A 21 20.36 5.57 -11.45
CA LEU A 21 21.11 6.24 -10.38
C LEU A 21 21.62 7.62 -10.78
N ARG A 22 21.95 7.85 -12.07
CA ARG A 22 22.45 9.14 -12.56
C ARG A 22 21.37 10.22 -12.61
N ARG A 23 20.09 9.83 -12.68
CA ARG A 23 18.96 10.77 -12.80
C ARG A 23 18.41 11.22 -11.45
N ILE A 24 18.73 10.48 -10.38
CA ILE A 24 18.16 10.71 -9.05
C ILE A 24 18.86 11.92 -8.42
N PRO A 25 18.11 12.99 -8.07
CA PRO A 25 18.68 14.14 -7.37
C PRO A 25 19.24 13.74 -6.00
N ARG A 26 20.31 14.39 -5.58
CA ARG A 26 20.83 14.29 -4.22
C ARG A 26 20.21 15.39 -3.38
N ASP A 27 19.81 15.07 -2.15
CA ASP A 27 19.29 16.08 -1.23
C ASP A 27 20.45 16.80 -0.55
N GLU A 28 20.52 18.12 -0.71
CA GLU A 28 21.50 18.96 -0.02
C GLU A 28 21.13 19.15 1.47
N GLN A 29 19.85 19.06 1.81
CA GLN A 29 19.36 19.31 3.17
C GLN A 29 19.58 18.12 4.14
N GLN A 30 19.70 16.90 3.62
CA GLN A 30 19.93 15.68 4.41
C GLN A 30 21.22 14.96 4.02
N GLN A 31 22.35 15.67 4.13
CA GLN A 31 23.70 15.09 4.09
C GLN A 31 24.11 14.45 2.74
N GLY A 32 23.55 14.88 1.61
CA GLY A 32 23.97 14.39 0.29
C GLY A 32 23.48 12.99 -0.06
N MET A 33 22.52 12.47 0.71
CA MET A 33 21.91 11.16 0.48
C MET A 33 21.15 11.12 -0.86
N LEU A 34 21.22 9.96 -1.52
CA LEU A 34 20.45 9.71 -2.73
C LEU A 34 18.95 9.70 -2.39
N THR A 35 18.17 10.50 -3.11
CA THR A 35 16.71 10.49 -2.99
C THR A 35 16.11 9.30 -3.74
N SER A 36 14.83 9.36 -4.06
CA SER A 36 14.12 8.31 -4.78
C SER A 36 13.98 8.64 -6.28
N ILE A 37 13.65 7.62 -7.08
CA ILE A 37 13.31 7.80 -8.49
C ILE A 37 12.12 8.77 -8.66
N GLY A 38 11.18 8.78 -7.73
CA GLY A 38 10.04 9.70 -7.74
C GLY A 38 10.40 11.17 -7.53
N SER A 39 11.61 11.47 -7.05
CA SER A 39 12.10 12.84 -6.87
C SER A 39 12.62 13.48 -8.16
N VAL A 40 12.74 12.75 -9.28
CA VAL A 40 13.27 13.29 -10.55
C VAL A 40 12.44 14.46 -11.09
N THR A 41 11.13 14.46 -10.87
CA THR A 41 10.24 15.56 -11.28
C THR A 41 10.10 16.64 -10.21
N HIS A 42 10.84 16.55 -9.10
CA HIS A 42 10.74 17.52 -8.01
C HIS A 42 11.08 18.95 -8.46
N SER A 43 12.14 19.11 -9.27
CA SER A 43 12.52 20.40 -9.84
C SER A 43 11.44 21.04 -10.73
N LYS A 44 10.50 20.23 -11.25
CA LYS A 44 9.37 20.70 -12.05
C LYS A 44 8.12 21.00 -11.22
N GLY A 45 8.11 20.65 -9.93
CA GLY A 45 6.93 20.76 -9.05
C GLY A 45 5.84 19.71 -9.29
N GLU A 46 5.99 18.82 -10.28
CA GLU A 46 5.01 17.76 -10.64
C GLU A 46 5.22 16.46 -9.86
N CYS A 47 5.84 16.54 -8.68
CA CYS A 47 6.18 15.37 -7.88
C CYS A 47 5.15 15.14 -6.75
N TRP A 48 5.06 13.88 -6.31
CA TRP A 48 4.12 13.47 -5.27
C TRP A 48 4.89 13.11 -4.00
N PRO A 49 4.63 13.74 -2.85
CA PRO A 49 5.39 13.49 -1.61
C PRO A 49 5.15 12.06 -1.09
N CYS A 50 6.21 11.40 -0.63
CA CYS A 50 6.13 10.08 -0.04
C CYS A 50 5.67 10.14 1.43
N LEU A 51 4.48 9.59 1.71
CA LEU A 51 3.91 9.57 3.06
C LEU A 51 4.70 8.69 4.05
N PHE A 52 5.36 7.64 3.55
CA PHE A 52 6.15 6.71 4.37
C PHE A 52 7.54 7.25 4.68
N TRP A 53 8.17 7.92 3.71
CA TRP A 53 9.48 8.54 3.91
C TRP A 53 9.41 9.67 4.94
N PHE A 54 8.36 10.49 4.89
CA PHE A 54 8.12 11.53 5.88
C PHE A 54 7.96 11.00 7.33
N ARG A 55 7.68 9.70 7.50
CA ARG A 55 7.62 9.02 8.81
C ARG A 55 8.84 8.15 9.10
N GLY A 56 9.84 8.11 8.22
CA GLY A 56 11.03 7.26 8.34
C GLY A 56 10.78 5.76 8.12
N THR A 57 9.63 5.36 7.56
CA THR A 57 9.24 3.93 7.41
C THR A 57 9.18 3.47 5.95
N CYS A 58 9.82 4.19 5.03
CA CYS A 58 9.82 3.83 3.61
C CYS A 58 10.68 2.59 3.34
N SER A 59 10.04 1.44 3.09
CA SER A 59 10.74 0.20 2.75
C SER A 59 11.34 0.18 1.34
N LYS A 60 10.94 1.14 0.48
CA LYS A 60 11.30 1.14 -0.95
C LYS A 60 12.61 1.89 -1.25
N SER A 61 13.21 2.56 -0.26
CA SER A 61 14.45 3.35 -0.40
C SER A 61 14.50 4.10 -1.75
N ILE A 62 15.58 3.95 -2.53
CA ILE A 62 15.81 4.58 -3.84
C ILE A 62 14.75 4.21 -4.88
N ARG A 63 14.17 3.02 -4.80
CA ARG A 63 13.14 2.54 -5.74
C ARG A 63 11.76 3.16 -5.50
N CYS A 64 11.61 4.03 -4.51
CA CYS A 64 10.34 4.68 -4.25
C CYS A 64 9.92 5.54 -5.45
N GLY A 65 8.69 5.34 -5.94
CA GLY A 65 8.10 6.16 -7.00
C GLY A 65 7.55 7.51 -6.52
N HIS A 66 7.75 7.84 -5.24
CA HIS A 66 7.29 9.09 -4.64
C HIS A 66 8.48 9.91 -4.18
N CYS A 67 8.31 11.22 -4.17
CA CYS A 67 9.31 12.19 -3.79
C CYS A 67 9.73 12.04 -2.32
N HIS A 68 11.03 11.97 -2.09
CA HIS A 68 11.67 11.98 -0.77
C HIS A 68 12.21 13.38 -0.39
N PHE A 69 11.65 14.46 -0.96
CA PHE A 69 11.97 15.82 -0.51
C PHE A 69 10.95 16.32 0.52
N VAL A 70 11.37 17.29 1.32
CA VAL A 70 10.47 17.99 2.23
C VAL A 70 9.59 18.93 1.41
N HIS A 71 8.28 18.71 1.47
CA HIS A 71 7.29 19.56 0.82
C HIS A 71 6.53 20.40 1.84
N ALA A 72 6.46 21.71 1.62
CA ALA A 72 5.61 22.61 2.39
C ALA A 72 4.14 22.17 2.25
N GLY A 73 3.53 21.70 3.36
CA GLY A 73 2.16 21.18 3.37
C GLY A 73 2.03 19.64 3.43
N SER A 74 3.14 18.90 3.42
CA SER A 74 3.14 17.48 3.79
C SER A 74 2.92 17.32 5.29
N LYS A 75 1.68 17.48 5.74
CA LYS A 75 1.29 17.20 7.13
C LYS A 75 1.35 15.69 7.36
N HIS A 76 1.65 15.25 8.58
CA HIS A 76 1.57 13.85 9.01
C HIS A 76 0.12 13.35 8.90
N LYS A 77 -0.32 12.99 7.69
CA LYS A 77 -1.63 12.36 7.50
C LYS A 77 -1.58 10.98 8.14
N ARG A 78 -2.60 10.67 8.95
CA ARG A 78 -2.75 9.35 9.56
C ARG A 78 -2.81 8.30 8.45
N ILE A 79 -1.81 7.41 8.39
CA ILE A 79 -1.83 6.27 7.46
C ILE A 79 -2.96 5.36 7.91
N ARG A 80 -3.93 5.15 7.02
CA ARG A 80 -5.01 4.21 7.28
C ARG A 80 -4.46 2.78 7.11
N PRO A 81 -4.54 1.90 8.12
CA PRO A 81 -4.09 0.52 8.00
C PRO A 81 -4.86 -0.22 6.89
N SER A 82 -4.29 -1.32 6.39
CA SER A 82 -4.88 -2.11 5.30
C SER A 82 -6.28 -2.64 5.65
N LYS A 83 -7.08 -2.99 4.64
CA LYS A 83 -8.44 -3.53 4.85
C LYS A 83 -8.41 -4.78 5.75
N SER A 84 -7.46 -5.69 5.51
CA SER A 84 -7.29 -6.91 6.29
C SER A 84 -6.96 -6.61 7.76
N LEU A 85 -6.00 -5.71 8.03
CA LEU A 85 -5.65 -5.34 9.40
C LEU A 85 -6.82 -4.67 10.13
N ARG A 86 -7.58 -3.81 9.44
CA ARG A 86 -8.81 -3.21 10.00
C ARG A 86 -9.87 -4.25 10.34
N ALA A 87 -9.96 -5.35 9.58
CA ALA A 87 -10.90 -6.42 9.85
C ALA A 87 -10.46 -7.25 11.06
N LYS A 88 -9.16 -7.60 11.15
CA LYS A 88 -8.58 -8.30 12.31
C LYS A 88 -8.78 -7.54 13.62
N LEU A 89 -8.44 -6.25 13.64
CA LEU A 89 -8.62 -5.38 14.80
C LEU A 89 -10.09 -5.24 15.27
N ARG A 90 -11.07 -5.57 14.40
CA ARG A 90 -12.49 -5.61 14.74
C ARG A 90 -12.94 -7.00 15.19
N GLY A 91 -12.29 -8.06 14.69
CA GLY A 91 -12.58 -9.45 15.02
C GLY A 91 -11.99 -9.92 16.35
N ASP A 92 -10.86 -9.36 16.78
CA ASP A 92 -10.20 -9.73 18.05
C ASP A 92 -10.93 -9.23 19.31
N GLN A 93 -12.09 -8.55 19.19
CA GLN A 93 -12.84 -8.06 20.34
C GLN A 93 -13.93 -9.02 20.86
N SER A 94 -13.95 -10.30 20.44
CA SER A 94 -14.99 -11.26 20.83
C SER A 94 -14.55 -12.43 21.70
N THR A 95 -13.34 -12.44 22.26
CA THR A 95 -12.96 -13.46 23.26
C THR A 95 -12.55 -12.78 24.56
N PRO A 96 -13.45 -12.65 25.55
CA PRO A 96 -13.01 -12.45 26.93
C PRO A 96 -12.07 -13.61 27.32
N PRO A 97 -11.08 -13.39 28.20
CA PRO A 97 -10.24 -14.47 28.70
C PRO A 97 -11.15 -15.52 29.34
N VAL A 98 -11.23 -16.69 28.72
CA VAL A 98 -11.79 -17.87 29.37
C VAL A 98 -10.85 -18.19 30.52
N GLN A 99 -11.30 -17.90 31.74
CA GLN A 99 -10.66 -18.43 32.94
C GLN A 99 -10.86 -19.95 32.88
N ASP A 100 -9.77 -20.69 33.08
CA ASP A 100 -9.74 -22.15 33.11
C ASP A 100 -10.73 -22.65 34.16
N VAL A 101 -11.94 -23.02 33.75
CA VAL A 101 -12.82 -23.84 34.57
C VAL A 101 -12.29 -25.26 34.49
N GLN A 102 -11.65 -25.70 35.58
CA GLN A 102 -11.31 -27.10 35.81
C GLN A 102 -12.62 -27.89 35.80
N TYR A 103 -12.92 -28.56 34.68
CA TYR A 103 -13.96 -29.58 34.66
C TYR A 103 -13.30 -30.85 35.22
N ASP A 104 -13.45 -31.05 36.53
CA ASP A 104 -13.10 -32.29 37.19
C ASP A 104 -13.89 -33.43 36.54
N HIS A 105 -13.27 -34.11 35.59
CA HIS A 105 -13.67 -35.45 35.19
C HIS A 105 -13.35 -36.34 36.37
N ASN A 106 -14.32 -36.60 37.26
CA ASN A 106 -14.47 -37.81 38.07
C ASN A 106 -15.71 -37.72 38.98
N ASP A 107 -16.87 -38.11 38.45
CA ASP A 107 -18.01 -38.69 39.19
C ASP A 107 -18.74 -39.57 38.15
N PHE A 108 -18.32 -40.83 37.96
CA PHE A 108 -18.76 -42.02 38.69
C PHE A 108 -20.25 -42.32 38.47
N ASP A 109 -20.51 -43.21 37.51
CA ASP A 109 -21.72 -44.03 37.31
C ASP A 109 -23.09 -43.31 37.28
N ALA A 110 -23.40 -42.68 36.14
CA ALA A 110 -24.78 -42.49 35.71
C ALA A 110 -25.03 -43.31 34.43
N GLU A 111 -25.88 -44.32 34.54
CA GLU A 111 -26.33 -45.12 33.41
C GLU A 111 -26.84 -44.21 32.29
N VAL A 112 -26.30 -44.40 31.09
CA VAL A 112 -26.79 -43.76 29.87
C VAL A 112 -27.83 -44.72 29.26
N PRO A 113 -29.12 -44.35 29.21
CA PRO A 113 -30.11 -45.15 28.49
C PRO A 113 -29.81 -45.10 27.00
N ASP A 114 -29.75 -46.27 26.37
CA ASP A 114 -29.64 -46.45 24.92
C ASP A 114 -30.96 -46.06 24.24
N ASP A 115 -31.18 -44.75 24.04
CA ASP A 115 -32.22 -44.26 23.14
C ASP A 115 -31.58 -43.81 21.81
N ASP A 116 -31.53 -44.78 20.90
CA ASP A 116 -31.47 -44.64 19.44
C ASP A 116 -32.57 -43.69 18.96
N ASP A 117 -32.21 -42.59 18.28
CA ASP A 117 -33.05 -41.97 17.23
C ASP A 117 -32.29 -40.86 16.47
N GLY A 118 -31.71 -41.24 15.32
CA GLY A 118 -31.83 -40.44 14.08
C GLY A 118 -31.07 -39.11 13.94
N LEU A 119 -29.74 -39.15 13.77
CA LEU A 119 -29.04 -38.04 13.10
C LEU A 119 -29.22 -38.11 11.58
N SER A 120 -30.13 -37.28 11.04
CA SER A 120 -30.05 -36.87 9.63
C SER A 120 -28.91 -35.88 9.43
N PRO A 121 -28.02 -36.06 8.44
CA PRO A 121 -26.95 -35.11 8.18
C PRO A 121 -27.49 -33.85 7.50
N MET A 122 -27.37 -32.70 8.17
CA MET A 122 -27.65 -31.40 7.55
C MET A 122 -26.67 -31.16 6.38
N SER A 123 -27.25 -31.04 5.18
CA SER A 123 -26.56 -30.74 3.92
C SER A 123 -25.74 -29.45 4.02
N ARG A 124 -24.42 -29.55 3.84
CA ARG A 124 -23.52 -28.41 3.73
C ARG A 124 -23.80 -27.71 2.40
N ARG A 125 -24.42 -26.53 2.46
CA ARG A 125 -24.56 -25.67 1.28
C ARG A 125 -23.18 -25.19 0.85
N THR A 126 -22.68 -25.71 -0.26
CA THR A 126 -21.50 -25.17 -0.94
C THR A 126 -21.83 -23.78 -1.51
N PRO A 127 -20.95 -22.77 -1.38
CA PRO A 127 -21.14 -21.49 -2.04
C PRO A 127 -20.98 -21.67 -3.56
N GLN A 128 -21.98 -21.25 -4.33
CA GLN A 128 -21.93 -21.22 -5.80
C GLN A 128 -20.75 -20.38 -6.27
N ALA A 129 -19.88 -20.97 -7.09
CA ALA A 129 -18.90 -20.24 -7.87
C ALA A 129 -19.62 -19.29 -8.84
N LYS A 130 -19.42 -18.00 -8.65
CA LYS A 130 -19.95 -16.96 -9.55
C LYS A 130 -19.09 -16.96 -10.82
N ALA A 131 -19.70 -17.35 -11.94
CA ALA A 131 -19.06 -17.35 -13.26
C ALA A 131 -18.54 -15.95 -13.60
N MET A 132 -17.23 -15.85 -13.86
CA MET A 132 -16.59 -14.68 -14.46
C MET A 132 -16.79 -14.77 -15.97
N VAL A 133 -17.66 -13.93 -16.53
CA VAL A 133 -17.67 -13.68 -17.97
C VAL A 133 -16.55 -12.69 -18.29
N LEU A 134 -15.56 -13.15 -19.05
CA LEU A 134 -14.56 -12.31 -19.70
C LEU A 134 -15.21 -11.69 -20.94
N SER A 135 -15.59 -10.41 -20.86
CA SER A 135 -15.85 -9.59 -22.03
C SER A 135 -14.57 -8.82 -22.37
N THR A 136 -13.86 -9.33 -23.37
CA THR A 136 -12.78 -8.65 -24.07
C THR A 136 -13.38 -7.71 -25.11
N ASP A 137 -13.30 -6.40 -24.90
CA ASP A 137 -13.59 -5.42 -25.96
C ASP A 137 -12.31 -4.68 -26.38
N PRO A 138 -11.93 -4.76 -27.67
CA PRO A 138 -10.72 -4.15 -28.20
C PRO A 138 -10.92 -2.67 -28.57
N LEU A 139 -9.89 -1.88 -28.23
CA LEU A 139 -9.35 -0.74 -28.98
C LEU A 139 -10.32 0.12 -29.79
N THR A 140 -10.61 1.33 -29.29
CA THR A 140 -10.91 2.47 -30.16
C THR A 140 -9.87 3.57 -29.89
N MET A 141 -8.89 3.67 -30.79
CA MET A 141 -7.99 4.81 -30.89
C MET A 141 -8.71 5.96 -31.59
N ALA A 142 -8.70 7.14 -31.01
CA ALA A 142 -9.06 8.38 -31.70
C ALA A 142 -7.84 9.32 -31.73
N PRO A 143 -7.35 9.73 -32.91
CA PRO A 143 -6.33 10.77 -33.01
C PRO A 143 -6.92 12.18 -33.07
N GLY A 144 -6.30 13.08 -32.31
CA GLY A 144 -5.87 14.42 -32.74
C GLY A 144 -6.92 15.51 -33.05
N ARG A 145 -6.85 16.61 -32.29
CA ARG A 145 -7.04 17.94 -32.89
C ARG A 145 -6.10 18.96 -32.26
N SER A 146 -5.12 19.34 -33.05
CA SER A 146 -4.18 20.44 -32.88
C SER A 146 -4.68 21.63 -33.72
N THR A 147 -4.78 22.81 -33.10
CA THR A 147 -4.60 24.15 -33.67
C THR A 147 -4.41 25.09 -32.46
N ALA A 148 -3.19 25.40 -32.02
CA ALA A 148 -2.36 26.52 -32.47
C ALA A 148 -2.96 27.92 -32.19
N GLN A 149 -2.18 28.73 -31.43
CA GLN A 149 -1.99 30.19 -31.57
C GLN A 149 -3.19 31.12 -31.23
N VAL A 150 -3.08 32.33 -30.68
CA VAL A 150 -2.00 33.29 -30.38
C VAL A 150 -2.50 34.28 -29.27
N ASN A 151 -1.58 34.82 -28.47
CA ASN A 151 -1.46 36.18 -27.88
C ASN A 151 -2.68 36.99 -27.35
N CYS A 152 -2.54 37.60 -26.16
CA CYS A 152 -2.07 38.99 -26.02
C CYS A 152 -2.06 39.48 -24.55
N VAL A 153 -1.01 40.23 -24.23
CA VAL A 153 -0.72 40.92 -22.98
C VAL A 153 -1.61 42.16 -22.82
N ALA A 154 -2.08 42.45 -21.61
CA ALA A 154 -2.40 43.83 -21.21
C ALA A 154 -2.33 43.99 -19.68
N THR A 155 -1.15 44.39 -19.21
CA THR A 155 -0.97 45.05 -17.92
C THR A 155 -1.63 46.43 -17.98
N ARG A 156 -2.49 46.77 -17.01
CA ARG A 156 -2.82 48.16 -16.70
C ARG A 156 -2.43 48.44 -15.26
N MET A 157 -1.32 49.15 -15.09
CA MET A 157 -1.02 49.93 -13.90
C MET A 157 -1.98 51.12 -13.89
N SER A 158 -2.66 51.33 -12.77
CA SER A 158 -3.27 52.63 -12.45
C SER A 158 -2.42 53.29 -11.38
N LEU A 159 -2.09 54.55 -11.65
CA LEU A 159 -1.42 55.51 -10.79
C LEU A 159 -2.22 55.78 -9.50
#